data_AF-A0A924SEW5-F1
#
_entry.id   AF-A0A924SEW5-F1
#
_cell.length_a   1.000
_cell.length_b   1.000
_cell.length_c   1.000
_cell.angle_alpha   90.00
_cell.angle_beta   90.00
_cell.angle_gamma   90.00
#
_symmetry.space_group_name_H-M   'P 1'
#
loop_
_entity.id
_entity.type
_entity.pdbx_description
1 polymer ?
#
loop_
_entity_poly.entity_id
_entity_poly.type
_entity_poly.pdbx_seq_one_letter_code
_entity_poly.pdbx_strand_id
1 'polypeptide(L)' 'MATKLDKAIKRELVQGDKTYTVTIAPEGLKVVEKGKRNGRELSWPSIIGGDATSSET' A
#
# COMPACT_ATOMS: atom_id res chain seq x y z
N MET A 1 -6.36 -18.99 11.75
CA MET A 1 -6.82 -18.78 10.35
C MET A 1 -6.76 -17.29 10.06
N ALA A 2 -6.24 -16.87 8.92
CA ALA A 2 -6.23 -15.46 8.53
C ALA A 2 -7.61 -15.08 7.96
N THR A 3 -8.08 -13.85 8.25
CA THR A 3 -9.29 -13.32 7.63
C THR A 3 -9.04 -13.11 6.14
N LYS A 4 -9.95 -13.62 5.31
CA LYS A 4 -9.85 -13.46 3.86
C LYS A 4 -9.94 -11.98 3.47
N LEU A 5 -9.05 -11.56 2.59
CA LEU A 5 -9.06 -10.21 2.01
C LEU A 5 -10.04 -10.19 0.83
N ASP A 6 -11.33 -10.05 1.13
CA ASP A 6 -12.39 -9.95 0.11
C ASP A 6 -12.75 -8.50 -0.24
N LYS A 7 -12.40 -7.55 0.63
CA LYS A 7 -12.69 -6.13 0.47
C LYS A 7 -11.47 -5.30 0.81
N ALA A 8 -11.37 -4.12 0.22
CA ALA A 8 -10.31 -3.17 0.54
C ALA A 8 -10.38 -2.74 2.02
N ILE A 9 -9.22 -2.78 2.69
CA ILE A 9 -9.04 -2.34 4.06
C ILE A 9 -8.09 -1.14 4.06
N LYS A 10 -8.44 -0.08 4.80
CA LYS A 10 -7.60 1.12 4.93
C LYS A 10 -6.92 1.16 6.30
N ARG A 11 -5.66 1.58 6.31
CA ARG A 11 -4.84 1.77 7.51
C ARG A 11 -4.10 3.09 7.42
N GLU A 12 -4.01 3.79 8.54
CA GLU A 12 -3.08 4.90 8.68
C GLU A 12 -1.71 4.34 9.02
N LEU A 13 -0.67 4.85 8.38
CA LEU A 13 0.72 4.50 8.62
C LEU A 13 1.51 5.78 8.80
N VAL A 14 2.19 5.91 9.93
CA VAL A 14 3.13 7.01 10.18
C VAL A 14 4.54 6.49 9.88
N GLN A 15 5.27 7.21 9.03
CA GLN A 15 6.66 6.91 8.70
C GLN A 15 7.45 8.22 8.65
N GLY A 16 8.35 8.40 9.63
CA GLY A 16 8.99 9.69 9.88
C GLY A 16 7.94 10.76 10.20
N ASP A 17 8.08 11.94 9.59
CA ASP A 17 7.15 13.06 9.74
C ASP A 17 5.93 12.99 8.81
N LYS A 18 5.80 11.90 8.04
CA LYS A 18 4.75 11.73 7.04
C LYS A 18 3.71 10.73 7.50
N THR A 19 2.45 11.06 7.23
CA THR A 19 1.31 10.16 7.45
C THR A 19 0.80 9.68 6.10
N TYR A 20 0.57 8.38 5.99
CA TYR A 20 0.07 7.72 4.79
C TYR A 20 -1.25 7.00 5.07
N THR A 21 -2.10 6.95 4.06
CA THR A 21 -3.19 5.98 4.00
C THR A 21 -2.76 4.82 3.13
N VAL A 22 -2.66 3.64 3.74
CA VAL A 22 -2.40 2.38 3.07
C VAL A 22 -3.73 1.68 2.82
N THR A 23 -4.01 1.34 1.57
CA THR A 23 -5.15 0.52 1.17
C THR A 23 -4.63 -0.84 0.76
N ILE A 24 -5.09 -1.87 1.47
CA ILE A 24 -4.79 -3.28 1.18
C ILE A 24 -6.05 -3.87 0.55
N ALA A 25 -5.96 -4.34 -0.69
CA ALA A 25 -7.10 -4.80 -1.47
C ALA A 25 -6.78 -6.13 -2.19
N PRO A 26 -7.80 -6.89 -2.64
CA PRO A 26 -7.57 -8.16 -3.34
C PRO A 26 -6.64 -8.06 -4.56
N GLU A 27 -6.62 -6.91 -5.23
CA GLU A 27 -5.79 -6.61 -6.39
C GLU A 27 -4.34 -6.19 -6.04
N GLY A 28 -4.11 -5.68 -4.83
CA GLY A 28 -2.80 -5.20 -4.41
C GLY A 28 -2.81 -4.17 -3.28
N LEU A 29 -1.77 -3.35 -3.26
CA LEU A 29 -1.52 -2.32 -2.26
C LEU A 29 -1.52 -0.93 -2.91
N LYS A 30 -2.16 0.04 -2.26
CA LYS A 30 -2.05 1.46 -2.60
C LYS A 30 -1.59 2.25 -1.39
N VAL A 31 -0.60 3.12 -1.56
CA VAL A 31 -0.08 4.00 -0.51
C VAL A 31 -0.21 5.44 -0.97
N VAL A 32 -0.96 6.25 -0.23
CA VAL A 32 -1.19 7.67 -0.52
C VAL A 32 -0.75 8.49 0.68
N GLU A 33 0.11 9.48 0.49
CA GLU A 33 0.47 10.43 1.55
C GLU A 33 -0.76 11.31 1.89
N LYS A 34 -1.02 11.54 3.17
CA LYS A 34 -2.18 12.30 3.65
C LYS A 34 -2.12 13.73 3.08
N GLY A 35 -3.23 14.19 2.52
CA GLY A 35 -3.29 15.48 1.82
C GLY A 35 -2.79 15.45 0.36
N LYS A 36 -2.25 14.33 -0.12
CA LYS A 36 -1.94 14.11 -1.54
C LYS A 36 -3.05 13.30 -2.20
N ARG A 37 -3.25 13.54 -3.50
CA ARG A 37 -4.21 12.78 -4.33
C ARG A 37 -3.56 11.63 -5.08
N ASN A 38 -2.28 11.79 -5.42
CA ASN A 38 -1.50 10.77 -6.12
C ASN A 38 -0.82 9.87 -5.09
N GLY A 39 -0.99 8.56 -5.27
CA GLY A 39 -0.33 7.55 -4.47
C GLY A 39 0.29 6.49 -5.35
N ARG A 40 1.09 5.63 -4.73
CA ARG A 40 1.77 4.54 -5.39
C ARG A 40 0.95 3.26 -5.27
N GLU A 41 0.80 2.53 -6.37
CA GLU A 41 0.09 1.25 -6.43
C GLU A 41 1.06 0.12 -6.76
N LEU A 42 0.87 -1.04 -6.13
CA LEU A 42 1.64 -2.26 -6.34
C LEU A 42 0.70 -3.45 -6.38
N SER A 43 0.83 -4.30 -7.40
CA SER A 43 0.07 -5.55 -7.48
C SER A 43 0.67 -6.62 -6.55
N TRP A 44 -0.12 -7.62 -6.13
CA TRP A 44 0.41 -8.74 -5.36
C TRP A 44 1.55 -9.49 -6.08
N PRO A 45 1.46 -9.80 -7.39
CA PRO A 45 2.58 -10.40 -8.11
C PRO A 45 3.87 -9.58 -8.02
N SER A 46 3.79 -8.25 -8.12
CA SER A 46 4.96 -7.38 -7.99
C SER A 46 5.55 -7.39 -6.58
N ILE A 47 4.71 -7.44 -5.54
CA ILE A 47 5.16 -7.47 -4.14
C ILE A 47 5.77 -8.84 -3.80
N ILE A 48 5.09 -9.92 -4.18
CA ILE A 48 5.50 -11.30 -3.89
C ILE A 48 6.71 -11.69 -4.74
N GLY A 49 6.76 -11.25 -5.99
CA GLY A 49 7.85 -11.49 -6.93
C GLY A 49 9.09 -10.63 -6.70
N GLY A 50 9.01 -9.59 -5.86
CA GLY A 50 10.15 -8.72 -5.52
C GLY A 50 10.39 -7.56 -6.48
N ASP A 51 9.55 -7.38 -7.50
CA ASP A 51 9.62 -6.26 -8.46
C ASP A 51 9.00 -4.95 -7.92
N ALA A 52 8.70 -4.89 -6.64
CA ALA A 52 8.33 -3.65 -5.98
C ALA A 52 9.57 -2.73 -5.94
N THR A 53 9.79 -1.96 -7.02
CA THR A 53 10.97 -1.10 -7.13
C THR A 53 11.05 -0.16 -5.93
N SER A 54 12.02 -0.34 -5.05
CA SER A 54 12.22 0.60 -3.94
C SER A 54 12.62 1.93 -4.55
N SER A 55 11.73 2.93 -4.48
CA SER A 55 12.14 4.31 -4.73
C SER A 55 12.86 4.78 -3.47
N GLU A 56 14.04 4.21 -3.23
CA GLU A 56 15.02 4.73 -2.30
C GLU A 56 15.88 5.68 -3.14
N THR A 57 15.76 6.98 -2.85
CA THR A 57 16.55 8.05 -3.44
C THR A 57 17.80 8.27 -2.62
#